data_AF-A0A4R6ZUM2-F1
#
_entry.id   AF-A0A4R6ZUM2-F1
#
_cell.length_a   1.000
_cell.length_b   1.000
_cell.length_c   1.000
_cell.angle_alpha   90.00
_cell.angle_beta   90.00
_cell.angle_gamma   90.00
#
_symmetry.space_group_name_H-M   'P 1'
#
loop_
_entity.id
_entity.type
_entity.pdbx_description
1 polymer ?
#
loop_
_entity_poly.entity_id
_entity_poly.type
_entity_poly.pdbx_seq_one_letter_code
_entity_poly.pdbx_strand_id
1 'polypeptide(L)' 'MNRSTHHVVPNAKGGWSVQRSGSERASRHFATKKAAEAYGRKVSFNQKTTLVIHREDGTPPPSSDQG' A
#
# COMPACT_ATOMS: atom_id res chain seq x y z
N MET A 1 -9.32 -10.34 -14.82
CA MET A 1 -8.86 -8.93 -14.76
C MET A 1 -7.90 -8.81 -13.59
N ASN A 2 -6.65 -8.43 -13.84
CA ASN A 2 -5.67 -8.17 -12.77
C ASN A 2 -6.11 -6.91 -12.01
N ARG A 3 -6.72 -7.09 -10.83
CA ARG A 3 -7.08 -5.95 -9.98
C ARG A 3 -5.79 -5.22 -9.61
N SER A 4 -5.58 -4.05 -10.18
CA SER A 4 -4.47 -3.18 -9.77
C SER A 4 -4.75 -2.74 -8.34
N THR A 5 -3.81 -3.00 -7.44
CA THR A 5 -3.88 -2.65 -6.03
C THR A 5 -2.63 -1.87 -5.63
N HIS A 6 -2.77 -0.93 -4.72
CA HIS A 6 -1.66 -0.29 -4.04
C HIS A 6 -1.56 -0.85 -2.63
N HIS A 7 -0.35 -1.16 -2.21
CA HIS A 7 -0.02 -1.72 -0.91
C HIS A 7 0.78 -0.71 -0.11
N VAL A 8 0.32 -0.38 1.08
CA VAL A 8 1.06 0.39 2.07
C VAL A 8 1.66 -0.62 3.05
N VAL A 9 2.98 -0.81 2.99
CA VAL A 9 3.70 -1.81 3.79
C VAL A 9 4.77 -1.16 4.68
N PRO A 10 5.04 -1.72 5.87
CA PRO A 10 6.18 -1.29 6.68
C PRO A 10 7.49 -1.62 5.95
N ASN A 11 8.51 -0.79 6.13
CA ASN A 11 9.84 -1.00 5.56
C ASN A 11 10.81 -1.47 6.65
N ALA A 12 11.63 -2.49 6.36
CA ALA A 12 12.61 -3.04 7.30
C ALA A 12 13.67 -2.02 7.76
N LYS A 13 13.91 -0.96 6.98
CA LYS A 13 14.81 0.16 7.35
C LYS A 13 14.09 1.25 8.16
N GLY A 14 12.86 0.98 8.62
CA GLY A 14 11.97 1.94 9.27
C GLY A 14 11.05 2.64 8.29
N GLY A 15 9.91 3.14 8.77
CA GLY A 15 8.91 3.84 7.96
C GLY A 15 8.03 2.91 7.12
N TRP A 16 7.42 3.48 6.08
CA TRP A 16 6.36 2.87 5.28
C TRP A 16 6.57 3.14 3.79
N SER A 17 6.30 2.13 2.97
CA SER A 17 6.42 2.22 1.51
C SER A 17 5.08 1.95 0.85
N VAL A 18 4.78 2.72 -0.21
CA VAL A 18 3.62 2.49 -1.07
C VAL A 18 4.10 1.79 -2.34
N GLN A 19 3.53 0.63 -2.64
CA GLN A 19 3.91 -0.22 -3.78
C GLN A 19 2.67 -0.54 -4.61
N ARG A 20 2.81 -0.71 -5.92
CA ARG A 20 1.72 -1.19 -6.78
C ARG A 20 1.88 -2.69 -7.01
N SER A 21 0.80 -3.46 -6.99
CA SER A 21 0.86 -4.88 -7.30
C SER A 21 1.40 -5.12 -8.70
N GLY A 22 2.35 -6.06 -8.81
CA GLY A 22 3.10 -6.34 -10.04
C GLY A 22 4.24 -5.35 -10.34
N SER A 23 4.53 -4.39 -9.46
CA SER A 23 5.70 -3.52 -9.59
C SER A 23 6.80 -3.96 -8.62
N GLU A 24 8.02 -4.16 -9.13
CA GLU A 24 9.21 -4.44 -8.30
C GLU A 24 9.66 -3.22 -7.49
N ARG A 25 9.15 -2.02 -7.80
CA ARG A 25 9.58 -0.77 -7.17
C ARG A 25 8.50 -0.17 -6.28
N ALA A 26 8.89 0.21 -5.07
CA ALA A 26 8.08 1.10 -4.25
C ALA A 26 7.88 2.43 -4.99
N SER A 27 6.63 2.84 -5.13
CA SER A 27 6.27 4.12 -5.72
C SER A 27 6.77 5.28 -4.86
N ARG A 28 6.77 5.12 -3.53
CA ARG A 28 7.28 6.13 -2.59
C ARG A 28 7.52 5.58 -1.18
N HIS A 29 8.50 6.15 -0.49
CA HIS A 29 8.80 5.87 0.92
C HIS A 29 8.40 7.06 1.82
N PHE A 30 7.96 6.77 3.03
CA PHE A 30 7.51 7.73 4.03
C PHE A 30 7.99 7.33 5.42
N ALA A 31 8.32 8.31 6.26
CA ALA A 31 8.74 8.04 7.64
C ALA A 31 7.58 7.52 8.53
N THR A 32 6.33 7.88 8.21
CA THR A 32 5.16 7.55 9.05
C THR A 32 4.08 6.83 8.26
N LYS A 33 3.33 5.96 8.95
CA LYS A 33 2.18 5.24 8.38
C LYS A 33 1.15 6.21 7.81
N LYS A 34 0.80 7.24 8.58
CA LYS A 34 -0.21 8.25 8.22
C LYS A 34 0.12 8.96 6.89
N ALA A 35 1.40 9.29 6.66
CA ALA A 35 1.81 9.91 5.41
C ALA A 35 1.71 8.93 4.22
N ALA A 36 2.09 7.67 4.42
CA ALA A 36 1.95 6.63 3.40
C ALA A 36 0.49 6.32 3.07
N GLU A 37 -0.39 6.25 4.08
CA GLU A 37 -1.83 6.05 3.90
C GLU A 37 -2.48 7.21 3.13
N ALA A 38 -2.16 8.46 3.48
CA ALA A 38 -2.68 9.63 2.78
C ALA A 38 -2.28 9.64 1.30
N TYR A 39 -1.01 9.34 1.01
CA TYR A 39 -0.53 9.21 -0.35
C TYR A 39 -1.18 8.04 -1.08
N GLY A 40 -1.23 6.86 -0.44
CA GLY A 40 -1.85 5.66 -0.99
C GLY A 40 -3.31 5.89 -1.37
N ARG A 41 -4.11 6.54 -0.51
CA ARG A 41 -5.52 6.89 -0.79
C ARG A 41 -5.63 7.80 -2.01
N LYS A 42 -4.80 8.84 -2.09
CA LYS A 42 -4.79 9.78 -3.22
C LYS A 42 -4.45 9.08 -4.53
N VAL A 43 -3.39 8.26 -4.54
CA VAL A 43 -2.96 7.54 -5.74
C VAL A 43 -3.97 6.49 -6.16
N SER A 44 -4.50 5.72 -5.21
CA SER A 44 -5.51 4.70 -5.48
C SER A 44 -6.78 5.31 -6.07
N PHE A 45 -7.23 6.44 -5.52
CA PHE A 45 -8.37 7.18 -6.05
C PHE A 45 -8.10 7.68 -7.49
N ASN A 46 -6.97 8.35 -7.72
CA ASN A 46 -6.61 8.89 -9.04
C ASN A 46 -6.48 7.79 -10.11
N GLN A 47 -5.92 6.64 -9.74
CA GLN A 47 -5.70 5.51 -10.65
C GLN A 47 -6.86 4.52 -10.69
N LYS A 48 -7.94 4.75 -9.92
CA LYS A 48 -9.09 3.85 -9.78
C LYS A 48 -8.69 2.41 -9.41
N THR A 49 -7.83 2.31 -8.40
CA THR A 49 -7.29 1.04 -7.88
C THR A 49 -7.68 0.83 -6.43
N THR A 50 -7.58 -0.39 -5.94
CA THR A 50 -7.81 -0.68 -4.52
C THR A 50 -6.57 -0.31 -3.70
N LEU A 51 -6.78 0.17 -2.46
CA LEU A 51 -5.71 0.38 -1.50
C LEU A 51 -5.76 -0.70 -0.42
N VAL A 52 -4.64 -1.35 -0.15
CA VAL A 52 -4.44 -2.31 0.93
C VAL A 52 -3.40 -1.72 1.89
N ILE A 53 -3.79 -1.56 3.16
CA ILE A 53 -2.89 -1.03 4.18
C ILE A 53 -2.52 -2.16 5.13
N HIS A 54 -1.26 -2.58 5.10
CA HIS A 54 -0.75 -3.65 5.94
C HIS A 54 -0.62 -3.16 7.39
N ARG A 55 -0.59 -4.12 8.32
CA ARG A 55 -0.26 -3.90 9.72
C ARG A 55 1.25 -3.64 9.89
N GLU A 56 1.65 -3.24 11.09
CA GLU A 56 3.06 -2.96 11.42
C GLU A 56 3.96 -4.20 11.31
N ASP A 57 3.39 -5.39 11.48
CA ASP A 57 4.05 -6.68 11.25
C ASP A 57 4.13 -7.08 9.77
N GLY A 58 3.64 -6.23 8.86
CA GLY A 58 3.62 -6.48 7.42
C GLY A 58 2.47 -7.38 6.96
N THR A 59 1.62 -7.86 7.86
CA THR A 59 0.47 -8.69 7.47
C THR A 59 -0.60 -7.85 6.78
N PRO A 60 -1.29 -8.39 5.77
CA PRO A 60 -2.47 -7.73 5.22
C PRO A 60 -3.52 -7.53 6.33
N PRO A 61 -4.39 -6.50 6.21
CA PRO A 61 -5.50 -6.32 7.13
C PRO A 61 -6.38 -7.58 7.15
N PRO A 62 -7.15 -7.84 8.23
CA PRO A 62 -7.98 -9.03 8.29
C PRO A 62 -8.93 -9.02 7.09
N SER A 63 -8.98 -10.15 6.39
CA SER A 63 -9.47 -10.30 5.02
C SER A 63 -10.68 -9.43 4.72
N SER A 64 -10.46 -8.34 3.97
CA SER A 64 -11.48 -7.80 3.08
C SER A 64 -11.26 -8.49 1.74
N ASP A 65 -11.72 -9.74 1.70
CA ASP A 65 -11.95 -10.60 0.53
C ASP A 65 -11.53 -10.00 -0.84
N GLN A 66 -10.48 -10.57 -1.43
CA GLN A 66 -10.28 -10.53 -2.87
C GLN A 66 -10.95 -11.80 -3.44
N GLY A 67 -12.28 -11.81 -3.53
CA GLY A 67 -12.98 -12.74 -4.41
C GLY A 67 -12.62 -12.55 -5.87
#